data_AF-A0A806KG33-F1
#
_entry.id   AF-A0A806KG33-F1
#
_cell.length_a   1.000
_cell.length_b   1.000
_cell.length_c   1.000
_cell.angle_alpha   90.00
_cell.angle_beta   90.00
_cell.angle_gamma   90.00
#
_symmetry.space_group_name_H-M   'P 1'
#
loop_
_entity.id
_entity.type
_entity.pdbx_description
1 polymer ?
#
loop_
_entity_poly.entity_id
_entity_poly.type
_entity_poly.pdbx_seq_one_letter_code
_entity_poly.pdbx_strand_id
1 'polypeptide(L)' 'MSVPPVLVSKGKRIAQRQGHSLSGLISGFLENLEEPDTDSELLPEIKQMCGAYRLPNGKSEDDLKFEYLMEKHVHD' A
#
# COMPACT_ATOMS: atom_id res chain seq x y z
N MET A 1 -17.23 12.12 19.38
CA MET A 1 -17.57 10.90 20.15
C MET A 1 -16.45 10.62 21.12
N SER A 2 -16.74 10.25 22.38
CA SER A 2 -15.71 9.87 23.36
C SER A 2 -15.60 8.35 23.48
N VAL A 3 -14.41 7.85 23.81
CA VAL A 3 -14.21 6.43 24.06
C VAL A 3 -14.90 6.06 25.39
N PRO A 4 -15.76 5.02 25.40
CA PRO A 4 -16.42 4.57 26.63
C PRO A 4 -15.42 4.26 27.77
N PRO A 5 -15.69 4.73 29.02
CA PRO A 5 -14.79 4.50 30.16
C PRO A 5 -14.49 3.03 30.45
N VAL A 6 -15.45 2.14 30.14
CA VAL A 6 -15.30 0.68 30.28
C VAL A 6 -14.23 0.14 29.34
N LEU A 7 -14.08 0.69 28.13
CA LEU A 7 -13.05 0.26 27.20
C LEU A 7 -11.67 0.76 27.63
N VAL A 8 -11.59 1.99 28.15
CA VAL A 8 -10.34 2.55 28.68
C VAL A 8 -9.82 1.71 29.86
N SER A 9 -10.70 1.34 30.79
CA SER A 9 -10.34 0.51 31.95
C SER A 9 -9.93 -0.91 31.56
N LYS A 10 -10.58 -1.52 30.56
CA LYS A 10 -10.14 -2.79 29.97
C LYS A 10 -8.75 -2.66 29.34
N GLY A 11 -8.51 -1.63 28.53
CA GLY A 11 -7.22 -1.37 27.91
C GLY A 11 -6.09 -1.23 28.93
N LYS A 12 -6.31 -0.46 30.01
CA LYS A 12 -5.34 -0.32 31.11
C LYS A 12 -4.98 -1.67 31.76
N ARG A 13 -5.97 -2.54 32.01
CA ARG A 13 -5.73 -3.87 32.59
C ARG A 13 -4.91 -4.77 31.66
N ILE A 14 -5.18 -4.73 30.36
CA ILE A 14 -4.44 -5.52 29.37
C ILE A 14 -2.99 -5.04 29.29
N ALA A 15 -2.77 -3.73 29.23
CA ALA A 15 -1.44 -3.14 29.20
C ALA A 15 -0.62 -3.53 30.44
N GLN A 16 -1.22 -3.42 31.63
CA GLN A 16 -0.57 -3.82 32.89
C GLN A 16 -0.15 -5.30 32.91
N ARG A 17 -0.97 -6.21 32.36
CA ARG A 17 -0.61 -7.63 32.26
C ARG A 17 0.59 -7.88 31.34
N GLN A 18 0.79 -7.02 30.36
CA GLN A 18 1.90 -7.08 29.41
C GLN A 18 3.13 -6.31 29.89
N GLY A 19 3.08 -5.70 31.09
CA GLY A 19 4.19 -4.89 31.62
C GLY A 19 4.32 -3.50 30.99
N HIS A 20 3.31 -3.05 30.25
CA HIS A 20 3.31 -1.76 29.56
C HIS A 20 2.23 -0.82 30.10
N SER A 21 2.41 0.49 29.90
CA SER A 21 1.33 1.46 30.10
C SER A 21 0.42 1.49 28.87
N LEU A 22 -0.85 1.86 29.06
CA LEU A 22 -1.78 2.01 27.93
C LEU A 22 -1.27 3.08 26.94
N SER A 23 -0.66 4.16 27.44
CA SER A 23 -0.04 5.19 26.60
C SER A 23 1.13 4.63 25.80
N GLY A 24 1.98 3.79 26.39
CA GLY A 24 3.12 3.18 25.69
C GLY A 24 2.68 2.27 24.54
N LEU A 25 1.61 1.49 24.73
CA LEU A 25 1.05 0.67 23.65
C LEU A 25 0.49 1.53 22.51
N ILE A 26 -0.18 2.63 22.84
CA ILE A 26 -0.73 3.55 21.84
C ILE A 26 0.40 4.27 21.11
N SER A 27 1.41 4.77 21.82
CA SER A 27 2.59 5.42 21.22
C SER A 27 3.31 4.47 20.28
N GLY A 28 3.62 3.24 20.72
CA GLY A 28 4.27 2.26 19.85
C GLY A 28 3.41 1.89 18.63
N PHE A 29 2.09 1.80 18.78
CA PHE A 29 1.20 1.59 17.63
C PHE A 29 1.24 2.77 16.65
N LEU A 30 1.21 4.00 17.15
CA LEU A 30 1.24 5.21 16.33
C LEU A 30 2.60 5.43 15.66
N GLU A 31 3.70 5.09 16.33
CA GLU A 31 5.06 5.14 15.77
C GLU A 31 5.28 4.11 14.66
N ASN A 32 4.61 2.94 14.76
CA ASN A 32 4.64 1.90 13.73
C ASN A 32 3.53 2.06 12.67
N LEU A 33 2.62 3.03 12.85
CA LEU A 33 1.76 3.45 11.77
C LEU A 33 2.66 4.25 10.83
N GLU A 34 3.02 3.67 9.70
CA GLU A 34 3.51 4.46 8.58
C GLU A 34 2.43 5.51 8.28
N GLU A 35 2.79 6.79 8.34
CA GLU A 35 1.92 7.82 7.80
C GLU A 35 1.69 7.45 6.33
N PRO A 36 0.44 7.38 5.85
CA PRO A 36 0.21 7.15 4.43
C PRO A 36 0.90 8.29 3.71
N ASP A 37 1.97 7.96 2.99
CA ASP A 37 2.71 8.89 2.16
C ASP A 37 1.67 9.53 1.23
N THR A 38 1.30 10.77 1.48
CA THR A 38 0.38 11.51 0.60
C THR A 38 1.00 11.75 -0.77
N ASP A 39 2.32 11.51 -0.89
CA ASP A 39 3.07 11.33 -2.11
C ASP A 39 3.44 9.85 -2.29
N SER A 40 2.48 8.92 -2.24
CA SER A 40 2.76 7.50 -2.56
C SER A 40 3.12 7.37 -4.04
N GLU A 41 4.37 7.71 -4.30
CA GLU A 41 5.07 7.55 -5.54
C GLU A 41 5.22 6.03 -5.66
N LEU A 42 4.27 5.43 -6.39
CA LEU A 42 4.11 4.01 -6.79
C LEU A 42 5.11 3.02 -6.16
N LEU A 43 4.62 1.90 -5.64
CA LEU A 43 5.44 0.83 -5.07
C LEU A 43 6.70 0.55 -5.93
N PRO A 44 7.89 0.32 -5.33
CA PRO A 44 9.14 0.13 -6.07
C PRO A 44 9.04 -0.89 -7.22
N GLU A 45 8.28 -1.96 -7.03
CA GLU A 45 7.98 -2.98 -8.03
C GLU A 45 7.18 -2.40 -9.21
N ILE A 46 6.22 -1.51 -8.93
CA ILE A 46 5.44 -0.80 -9.93
C ILE A 46 6.31 0.25 -10.65
N LYS A 47 7.17 0.98 -9.94
CA LYS A 47 8.16 1.89 -10.57
C LYS A 47 9.12 1.13 -11.47
N GLN A 48 9.55 -0.07 -11.08
CA GLN A 48 10.40 -0.93 -11.90
C GLN A 48 9.66 -1.39 -13.17
N MET A 49 8.37 -1.73 -13.06
CA MET A 49 7.53 -2.07 -14.22
C MET A 49 7.28 -0.85 -15.14
N CYS A 50 6.92 0.30 -14.58
CA CYS A 50 6.69 1.54 -15.32
C CYS A 50 7.96 2.10 -15.97
N GLY A 51 9.12 1.99 -15.31
CA GLY A 51 10.41 2.41 -15.85
C GLY A 51 10.96 1.48 -16.93
N ALA A 52 10.55 0.19 -16.91
CA ALA A 52 10.94 -0.80 -17.91
C ALA A 52 10.04 -0.79 -19.16
N TYR A 53 8.78 -0.34 -19.04
CA TYR A 53 7.87 -0.27 -20.18
C TYR A 53 8.08 1.03 -20.99
N ARG A 54 9.16 1.06 -21.77
CA ARG A 54 9.34 2.06 -22.82
C ARG A 54 8.64 1.57 -24.07
N LEU A 55 7.62 2.31 -24.49
CA LEU A 55 7.05 2.14 -25.82
C LEU A 55 8.19 2.24 -26.85
N PRO A 56 8.25 1.34 -27.85
CA PRO A 56 9.19 1.48 -28.95
C PRO A 56 9.05 2.87 -29.57
N ASN A 57 10.18 3.50 -29.92
CA ASN A 57 10.17 4.86 -30.48
C ASN A 57 9.22 4.92 -31.69
N GLY A 58 8.22 5.80 -31.61
CA GLY A 58 7.25 6.01 -32.68
C GLY A 58 6.05 5.04 -32.69
N LYS A 59 5.91 4.14 -31.71
CA LYS A 59 4.71 3.32 -31.54
C LYS A 59 3.84 3.84 -30.40
N SER A 60 2.56 3.99 -30.67
CA SER A 60 1.55 4.26 -29.65
C SER A 60 1.12 2.95 -28.97
N GLU A 61 0.43 3.08 -27.84
CA GLU A 61 -0.16 1.93 -27.14
C GLU A 61 -1.15 1.17 -28.03
N ASP A 62 -1.89 1.90 -28.87
CA ASP A 62 -2.87 1.31 -29.79
C ASP A 62 -2.20 0.49 -30.90
N ASP A 63 -1.03 0.93 -31.39
CA ASP A 63 -0.25 0.19 -32.38
C ASP A 63 0.23 -1.17 -31.81
N LEU A 64 0.68 -1.17 -30.54
CA LEU A 64 1.11 -2.40 -29.87
C LEU A 64 -0.04 -3.35 -29.57
N LYS A 65 -1.21 -2.81 -29.18
CA LYS A 65 -2.43 -3.61 -29.01
C LYS A 65 -2.85 -4.26 -30.33
N PHE A 66 -2.80 -3.49 -31.42
CA PHE A 66 -3.11 -3.99 -32.75
C PHE A 66 -2.14 -5.11 -33.17
N GLU A 67 -0.83 -4.91 -33.01
CA GLU A 67 0.18 -5.92 -33.30
C GLU A 67 -0.02 -7.20 -32.49
N TYR A 68 -0.26 -7.08 -31.18
CA TYR A 68 -0.51 -8.24 -30.31
C TYR A 68 -1.76 -9.02 -30.73
N LEU A 69 -2.85 -8.33 -31.07
CA LEU A 69 -4.07 -8.97 -31.53
C LEU A 69 -3.89 -9.64 -32.89
N MET A 70 -3.10 -9.04 -33.79
CA MET A 70 -2.74 -9.65 -35.07
C MET A 70 -1.89 -10.90 -34.87
N GLU A 71 -0.83 -10.85 -34.04
CA GLU A 71 0.01 -12.02 -33.76
C GLU A 71 -0.79 -13.17 -33.13
N LYS A 72 -1.70 -12.84 -32.21
CA LYS A 72 -2.54 -13.82 -31.52
C LYS A 72 -3.61 -14.47 -32.40
N HIS A 73 -4.09 -13.78 -33.44
CA HIS A 73 -5.19 -14.25 -34.29
C HIS A 73 -4.79 -14.61 -35.72
N VAL A 74 -3.52 -14.43 -36.11
CA VAL A 74 -2.99 -14.86 -37.42
C VAL A 74 -2.40 -16.29 -37.37
N HIS A 75 -2.31 -16.90 -36.19
CA HIS A 75 -1.87 -18.29 -36.00
C HIS A 75 -3.00 -19.31 -35.73
N ASP A 76 -4.26 -18.91 -35.89
CA ASP A 76 -5.42 -19.82 -35.94
C ASP A 76 -5.84 -20.14 -37.39
#